data_AF-A0A9W7CJC7-F1
#
_entry.id   AF-A0A9W7CJC7-F1
#
_cell.length_a   1.000
_cell.length_b   1.000
_cell.length_c   1.000
_cell.angle_alpha   90.00
_cell.angle_beta   90.00
_cell.angle_gamma   90.00
#
_symmetry.space_group_name_H-M   'P 1'
#
loop_
_entity.id
_entity.type
_entity.pdbx_description
1 polymer ?
#
loop_
_entity_poly.entity_id
_entity_poly.type
_entity_poly.pdbx_seq_one_letter_code
_entity_poly.pdbx_strand_id
1 'polypeptide(L)'
;MGLTAQELLGWNPAEGPPPTDDQSGASIYERLTSALVLWHHSRALGINIGFTLPQLLQHLFPVYPYKGPGDLSPQEYEDQVHLVTTLVFVLTNHGKLRCEADATTDAPKSTLSASKNTSGADPEVVAATAAAPPENEDVATQVAFLQGLLDQNGNVKNVSAALATHVLSTLAGMVLTVDILKSTGVGRTINKLRKHATASVAKSATQLVAKWKKDLL
;
A
#
# COMPACT_ATOMS: atom_id res chain seq x y z
N MET A 1 18.92 -11.09 -16.45
CA MET A 1 18.36 -11.98 -15.42
C MET A 1 17.90 -11.08 -14.28
N GLY A 2 16.61 -11.04 -13.98
CA GLY A 2 16.09 -10.27 -12.85
C GLY A 2 16.24 -11.10 -11.57
N LEU A 3 16.65 -10.47 -10.47
CA LEU A 3 16.67 -11.10 -9.14
C LEU A 3 15.24 -11.42 -8.72
N THR A 4 15.00 -12.66 -8.33
CA THR A 4 13.69 -13.13 -7.88
C THR A 4 13.56 -13.04 -6.35
N ALA A 5 12.33 -12.91 -5.84
CA ALA A 5 12.07 -12.99 -4.40
C ALA A 5 12.60 -14.28 -3.77
N GLN A 6 12.50 -15.41 -4.50
CA GLN A 6 13.01 -16.71 -4.05
C GLN A 6 14.52 -16.69 -3.80
N GLU A 7 15.31 -16.03 -4.64
CA GLU A 7 16.77 -15.92 -4.48
C GLU A 7 17.17 -14.98 -3.34
N LEU A 8 16.40 -13.91 -3.12
CA LEU A 8 16.72 -12.88 -2.13
C LEU A 8 16.23 -13.22 -0.73
N LEU A 9 15.06 -13.84 -0.61
CA LEU A 9 14.41 -14.15 0.66
C LEU A 9 14.50 -15.64 1.02
N GLY A 10 14.86 -16.51 0.08
CA GLY A 10 14.73 -17.97 0.24
C GLY A 10 13.29 -18.48 0.14
N TRP A 11 12.31 -17.60 -0.09
CA TRP A 11 10.90 -17.93 -0.28
C TRP A 11 10.21 -16.88 -1.16
N ASN A 12 9.10 -17.26 -1.80
CA ASN A 12 8.28 -16.37 -2.60
C ASN A 12 6.92 -16.10 -1.94
N PRO A 13 6.65 -14.85 -1.48
CA PRO A 13 5.35 -14.49 -0.88
C PRO A 13 4.14 -14.71 -1.80
N ALA A 14 4.34 -14.75 -3.11
CA ALA A 14 3.28 -15.04 -4.07
C ALA A 14 2.94 -16.55 -4.16
N GLU A 15 3.85 -17.43 -3.76
CA GLU A 15 3.69 -18.89 -3.89
C GLU A 15 3.15 -19.55 -2.61
N GLY A 16 3.38 -18.94 -1.44
CA GLY A 16 2.92 -19.51 -0.18
C GLY A 16 3.37 -18.75 1.05
N PRO A 17 3.02 -19.24 2.26
CA PRO A 17 3.47 -18.67 3.53
C PRO A 17 4.99 -18.85 3.73
N PRO A 18 5.60 -18.07 4.63
CA PRO A 18 7.02 -18.21 4.93
C PRO A 18 7.28 -19.61 5.52
N PRO A 19 8.36 -20.29 5.09
CA PRO A 19 8.70 -21.58 5.65
C PRO A 19 8.97 -21.43 7.14
N THR A 20 8.31 -22.28 7.94
CA THR A 20 8.45 -22.32 9.41
C THR A 20 9.57 -23.25 9.85
N ASP A 21 10.09 -24.05 8.92
CA ASP A 21 10.94 -25.20 9.21
C ASP A 21 12.29 -25.00 8.53
N ASP A 22 13.13 -24.09 9.06
CA ASP A 22 14.50 -23.96 8.57
C ASP A 22 15.50 -23.80 9.70
N GLN A 23 16.64 -24.46 9.48
CA GLN A 23 17.91 -24.36 10.20
C GLN A 23 18.46 -22.92 10.39
N SER A 24 17.82 -21.92 9.77
CA SER A 24 18.19 -20.50 9.84
C SER A 24 17.92 -19.86 11.20
N GLY A 25 17.01 -20.42 12.01
CA GLY A 25 16.60 -19.81 13.29
C GLY A 25 15.83 -18.48 13.17
N ALA A 26 15.60 -17.99 11.95
CA ALA A 26 14.89 -16.73 11.71
C ALA A 26 13.40 -16.87 12.00
N SER A 27 12.87 -15.94 12.79
CA SER A 27 11.45 -15.94 13.18
C SER A 27 10.55 -15.61 11.98
N ILE A 28 9.27 -15.97 12.07
CA ILE A 28 8.28 -15.58 11.05
C ILE A 28 8.20 -14.04 10.92
N TYR A 29 8.39 -13.31 12.02
CA TYR A 29 8.35 -11.85 12.04
C TYR A 29 9.54 -11.25 11.28
N GLU A 30 10.74 -11.80 11.46
CA GLU A 30 11.94 -11.38 10.74
C GLU A 30 11.80 -11.59 9.23
N ARG A 31 11.26 -12.75 8.81
CA ARG A 31 11.04 -13.06 7.39
C ARG A 31 10.04 -12.12 6.74
N LEU A 32 8.92 -11.86 7.43
CA LEU A 32 7.93 -10.89 6.96
C LEU A 32 8.51 -9.48 6.90
N THR A 33 9.33 -9.09 7.88
CA THR A 33 10.01 -7.79 7.90
C THR A 33 10.95 -7.65 6.71
N SER A 34 11.77 -8.66 6.46
CA SER A 34 12.72 -8.70 5.34
C SER A 34 12.01 -8.59 3.99
N ALA A 35 10.91 -9.34 3.81
CA ALA A 35 10.10 -9.25 2.61
C ALA A 35 9.46 -7.86 2.42
N LEU A 36 9.02 -7.22 3.51
CA LEU A 36 8.40 -5.90 3.48
C LEU A 36 9.39 -4.79 3.11
N VAL A 37 10.58 -4.84 3.71
CA VAL A 37 11.71 -3.93 3.42
C VAL A 37 12.14 -4.10 1.96
N LEU A 38 12.32 -5.35 1.51
CA LEU A 38 12.70 -5.64 0.14
C LEU A 38 11.65 -5.10 -0.85
N TRP A 39 10.37 -5.39 -0.62
CA TRP A 39 9.29 -4.88 -1.47
C TRP A 39 9.30 -3.35 -1.54
N HIS A 40 9.44 -2.68 -0.40
CA HIS A 40 9.44 -1.22 -0.34
C HIS A 40 10.62 -0.62 -1.15
N HIS A 41 11.84 -1.14 -0.97
CA HIS A 41 13.00 -0.63 -1.70
C HIS A 41 12.96 -0.98 -3.19
N SER A 42 12.56 -2.19 -3.56
CA SER A 42 12.41 -2.58 -4.96
C SER A 42 11.37 -1.70 -5.65
N ARG A 43 10.25 -1.41 -4.98
CA ARG A 43 9.25 -0.47 -5.49
C ARG A 43 9.81 0.93 -5.66
N ALA A 44 10.57 1.45 -4.70
CA ALA A 44 11.20 2.77 -4.80
C ALA A 44 12.21 2.86 -5.96
N LEU A 45 12.85 1.74 -6.32
CA LEU A 45 13.79 1.63 -7.43
C LEU A 45 13.14 1.24 -8.77
N GLY A 46 11.82 0.99 -8.80
CA GLY A 46 11.12 0.51 -10.00
C GLY A 46 11.48 -0.92 -10.41
N ILE A 47 12.00 -1.73 -9.49
CA ILE A 47 12.38 -3.12 -9.72
C ILE A 47 11.20 -4.04 -9.36
N ASN A 48 10.84 -4.94 -10.28
CA ASN A 48 9.84 -5.97 -10.02
C ASN A 48 10.52 -7.23 -9.45
N ILE A 49 10.17 -7.60 -8.22
CA ILE A 49 10.71 -8.75 -7.49
C ILE A 49 9.81 -10.00 -7.51
N GLY A 50 8.68 -9.95 -8.22
CA GLY A 50 7.80 -11.12 -8.42
C GLY A 50 6.69 -11.30 -7.38
N PHE A 51 6.49 -10.35 -6.46
CA PHE A 51 5.31 -10.30 -5.60
C PHE A 51 4.86 -8.86 -5.31
N THR A 52 3.60 -8.73 -4.86
CA THR A 52 2.94 -7.47 -4.54
C THR A 52 2.72 -7.32 -3.03
N LEU A 53 2.53 -6.10 -2.55
CA LEU A 53 2.24 -5.85 -1.12
C LEU A 53 1.02 -6.65 -0.63
N PRO A 54 -0.14 -6.70 -1.32
CA PRO A 54 -1.27 -7.52 -0.88
C PRO A 54 -0.93 -9.01 -0.70
N GLN A 55 -0.12 -9.58 -1.60
CA GLN A 55 0.35 -10.96 -1.50
C GLN A 55 1.28 -11.17 -0.29
N LEU A 56 2.01 -10.15 0.14
CA LEU A 56 2.78 -10.23 1.39
C LEU A 56 1.88 -10.05 2.62
N LEU A 57 0.95 -9.09 2.58
CA LEU A 57 0.06 -8.78 3.70
C LEU A 57 -0.91 -9.94 4.02
N GLN A 58 -1.23 -10.81 3.06
CA GLN A 58 -2.05 -12.01 3.34
C GLN A 58 -1.40 -12.93 4.40
N HIS A 59 -0.07 -12.89 4.53
CA HIS A 59 0.68 -13.68 5.50
C HIS A 59 0.75 -13.03 6.89
N LEU A 60 0.21 -11.82 7.06
CA LEU A 60 0.08 -11.18 8.37
C LEU A 60 -1.12 -11.67 9.18
N PHE A 61 -2.14 -12.25 8.53
CA PHE A 61 -3.35 -12.69 9.23
C PHE A 61 -3.07 -13.79 10.28
N PRO A 62 -2.23 -14.80 10.01
CA PRO A 62 -1.94 -15.85 11.00
C PRO A 62 -1.16 -15.37 12.22
N VAL A 63 -0.41 -14.26 12.10
CA VAL A 63 0.39 -13.69 13.20
C VAL A 63 -0.38 -12.66 14.03
N TYR A 64 -1.63 -12.37 13.67
CA TYR A 64 -2.53 -11.50 14.43
C TYR A 64 -3.54 -12.33 15.25
N PRO A 65 -3.83 -11.99 16.53
CA PRO A 65 -3.32 -10.84 17.29
C PRO A 65 -1.88 -10.99 17.76
N TYR A 66 -1.17 -9.87 17.82
CA TYR A 66 0.21 -9.80 18.32
C TYR A 66 0.28 -10.27 19.78
N LYS A 67 1.39 -10.93 20.09
CA LYS A 67 1.65 -11.56 21.39
C LYS A 67 2.35 -10.59 22.34
N GLY A 68 2.11 -10.77 23.64
CA GLY A 68 2.79 -9.98 24.68
C GLY A 68 4.22 -10.45 24.92
N PRO A 69 5.03 -9.68 25.67
CA PRO A 69 6.42 -10.02 25.97
C PRO A 69 6.58 -11.30 26.83
N GLY A 70 5.51 -11.79 27.46
CA GLY A 70 5.50 -13.06 28.20
C GLY A 70 5.12 -14.28 27.37
N ASP A 71 4.64 -14.08 26.14
CA ASP A 71 4.11 -15.14 25.27
C ASP A 71 5.14 -15.62 24.22
N LEU A 72 6.21 -14.85 24.01
CA LEU A 72 7.25 -15.08 23.01
C LEU A 72 8.63 -15.10 23.67
N SER A 73 9.61 -15.69 23.00
CA SER A 73 11.00 -15.47 23.39
C SER A 73 11.38 -13.98 23.23
N PRO A 74 12.39 -13.47 23.98
CA PRO A 74 12.79 -12.07 23.86
C PRO A 74 13.16 -11.65 22.43
N GLN A 75 13.84 -12.53 21.69
CA GLN A 75 14.21 -12.30 20.29
C GLN A 75 12.97 -12.24 19.39
N GLU A 76 12.06 -13.21 19.48
CA GLU A 76 10.84 -13.21 18.66
C GLU A 76 9.94 -12.01 18.97
N TYR A 77 9.91 -11.56 20.22
CA TYR A 77 9.18 -10.34 20.60
C TYR A 77 9.81 -9.09 19.98
N GLU A 78 11.15 -8.99 19.98
CA GLU A 78 11.86 -7.91 19.29
C GLU A 78 11.56 -7.91 17.79
N ASP A 79 11.61 -9.08 17.14
CA ASP A 79 11.29 -9.22 15.72
C ASP A 79 9.82 -8.85 15.45
N GLN A 80 8.88 -9.21 16.33
CA GLN A 80 7.48 -8.81 16.22
C GLN A 80 7.33 -7.28 16.29
N VAL A 81 8.01 -6.63 17.24
CA VAL A 81 7.98 -5.16 17.37
C VAL A 81 8.58 -4.50 16.13
N HIS A 82 9.67 -5.05 15.61
CA HIS A 82 10.32 -4.58 14.40
C HIS A 82 9.38 -4.72 13.18
N LEU A 83 8.72 -5.87 13.02
CA LEU A 83 7.73 -6.08 11.96
C LEU A 83 6.61 -5.04 12.02
N VAL A 84 6.01 -4.82 13.19
CA VAL A 84 4.90 -3.87 13.36
C VAL A 84 5.36 -2.46 13.02
N THR A 85 6.54 -2.07 13.50
CA THR A 85 7.11 -0.74 13.23
C THR A 85 7.35 -0.54 11.73
N THR A 86 7.99 -1.51 11.09
CA THR A 86 8.27 -1.49 9.65
C THR A 86 7.00 -1.51 8.81
N LEU A 87 5.98 -2.26 9.24
CA LEU A 87 4.67 -2.25 8.61
C LEU A 87 4.02 -0.87 8.63
N VAL A 88 4.02 -0.20 9.78
CA VAL A 88 3.50 1.18 9.90
C VAL A 88 4.28 2.13 9.00
N PHE A 89 5.62 2.05 8.99
CA PHE A 89 6.44 2.90 8.12
C PHE A 89 6.12 2.68 6.64
N VAL A 90 6.08 1.43 6.17
CA VAL A 90 5.80 1.13 4.76
C VAL A 90 4.39 1.57 4.37
N LEU A 91 3.38 1.28 5.20
CA LEU A 91 1.99 1.67 4.92
C LEU A 91 1.76 3.19 4.97
N THR A 92 2.58 3.92 5.72
CA THR A 92 2.55 5.39 5.77
C THR A 92 3.52 6.04 4.78
N ASN A 93 4.14 5.27 3.87
CA ASN A 93 5.18 5.75 2.96
C ASN A 93 6.27 6.55 3.70
N HIS A 94 6.73 6.02 4.83
CA HIS A 94 7.68 6.64 5.75
C HIS A 94 7.27 8.04 6.25
N GLY A 95 5.97 8.29 6.35
CA GLY A 95 5.46 9.61 6.74
C GLY A 95 5.75 10.68 5.69
N LYS A 96 5.95 10.30 4.41
CA LYS A 96 6.05 11.25 3.29
C LYS A 96 4.71 11.97 3.13
N LEU A 97 4.56 13.06 3.88
CA LEU A 97 3.56 14.08 3.64
C LEU A 97 3.84 14.63 2.24
N ARG A 98 3.09 14.15 1.24
CA ARG A 98 3.09 14.77 -0.07
C ARG A 98 2.44 16.14 0.11
N CYS A 99 3.25 17.16 0.37
CA CYS A 99 2.84 18.53 0.10
C CYS A 99 2.72 18.61 -1.42
N GLU A 100 1.50 18.50 -1.94
CA GLU A 100 1.23 18.83 -3.32
C GLU A 100 1.67 20.29 -3.51
N ALA A 101 2.74 20.49 -4.27
CA ALA A 101 3.10 21.82 -4.70
C ALA A 101 2.02 22.24 -5.69
N ASP A 102 1.10 23.09 -5.26
CA ASP A 102 0.15 23.77 -6.12
C ASP A 102 0.93 24.44 -7.26
N ALA A 103 0.96 23.78 -8.41
CA ALA A 103 1.50 24.33 -9.64
C ALA A 103 0.47 25.34 -10.18
N THR A 104 0.41 26.51 -9.54
CA THR A 104 -0.24 27.68 -10.14
C THR A 104 0.59 28.05 -11.36
N THR A 105 -0.03 27.78 -12.50
CA THR A 105 0.40 28.19 -13.83
C THR A 105 0.48 29.71 -13.85
N ASP A 106 1.67 30.27 -13.92
CA ASP A 106 1.91 31.58 -14.53
C ASP A 106 3.33 31.63 -15.09
N ALA A 107 3.40 31.56 -16.43
CA ALA A 107 4.61 31.85 -17.18
C ALA A 107 4.85 33.37 -17.18
N PRO A 108 6.13 33.79 -17.17
CA PRO A 108 6.51 34.87 -18.08
C PRO A 108 7.70 34.48 -18.96
N LYS A 109 7.47 34.73 -20.24
CA LYS A 109 8.40 34.69 -21.36
C LYS A 109 9.43 35.82 -21.21
N SER A 110 10.73 35.50 -21.15
CA SER A 110 11.78 36.42 -21.59
C SER A 110 13.09 35.70 -21.91
N THR A 111 13.75 36.27 -22.91
CA THR A 111 14.68 35.66 -23.85
C THR A 111 16.13 36.10 -23.57
N LEU A 112 17.09 35.29 -24.05
CA LEU A 112 18.55 35.55 -24.21
C LEU A 112 19.41 35.44 -22.94
N SER A 113 20.62 34.85 -22.95
CA SER A 113 21.62 34.71 -24.02
C SER A 113 22.56 33.51 -23.78
N ALA A 114 23.32 33.18 -24.83
CA ALA A 114 24.12 31.98 -25.05
C ALA A 114 25.37 31.81 -24.16
N SER A 115 25.78 30.55 -23.96
CA SER A 115 27.19 30.21 -24.03
C SER A 115 27.39 28.82 -24.62
N LYS A 116 28.35 28.77 -25.55
CA LYS A 116 28.69 27.73 -26.50
C LYS A 116 29.68 26.77 -25.86
N ASN A 117 29.52 25.46 -26.02
CA ASN A 117 30.65 24.56 -26.26
C ASN A 117 30.23 23.23 -26.92
N THR A 118 31.09 22.84 -27.84
CA THR A 118 30.95 21.83 -28.90
C THR A 118 31.51 20.47 -28.48
N SER A 119 30.79 19.41 -28.85
CA SER A 119 31.25 18.12 -29.44
C SER A 119 30.16 17.08 -29.10
N GLY A 120 29.50 16.39 -30.03
CA GLY A 120 29.90 15.99 -31.37
C GLY A 120 30.10 14.47 -31.43
N ALA A 121 29.07 13.70 -31.09
CA ALA A 121 28.91 12.28 -31.47
C ALA A 121 27.47 11.82 -31.20
N ASP A 122 26.72 11.55 -32.26
CA ASP A 122 25.51 10.72 -32.37
C ASP A 122 25.68 9.93 -33.69
N PRO A 123 25.02 8.78 -33.93
CA PRO A 123 23.73 8.34 -33.37
C PRO A 123 23.79 6.89 -32.80
N GLU A 124 22.78 6.34 -32.13
CA GLU A 124 21.63 5.68 -32.77
C GLU A 124 20.70 5.04 -31.69
N VAL A 125 19.40 5.27 -31.87
CA VAL A 125 18.16 4.70 -31.28
C VAL A 125 18.29 3.47 -30.36
N VAL A 126 17.59 3.38 -29.22
CA VAL A 126 16.13 3.33 -29.11
C VAL A 126 15.63 3.93 -27.79
N ALA A 127 14.72 4.88 -27.88
CA ALA A 127 13.93 5.35 -26.76
C ALA A 127 12.94 4.25 -26.33
N ALA A 128 13.28 3.53 -25.26
CA ALA A 128 12.27 2.84 -24.47
C ALA A 128 11.56 3.91 -23.63
N THR A 129 10.44 4.43 -24.16
CA THR A 129 9.44 5.12 -23.36
C THR A 129 8.97 4.16 -22.28
N ALA A 130 9.61 4.21 -21.11
CA ALA A 130 9.07 3.63 -19.90
C ALA A 130 7.74 4.33 -19.64
N ALA A 131 6.65 3.64 -19.97
CA ALA A 131 5.32 4.01 -19.54
C ALA A 131 5.39 4.17 -18.01
N ALA A 132 5.24 5.40 -17.54
CA ALA A 132 5.08 5.68 -16.12
C ALA A 132 3.93 4.79 -15.60
N PRO A 133 4.14 4.03 -14.50
CA PRO A 133 3.05 3.34 -13.84
C PRO A 133 1.94 4.35 -13.53
N PRO A 134 0.70 4.09 -13.93
CA PRO A 134 -0.39 5.03 -13.73
C PRO A 134 -0.58 5.20 -12.22
N GLU A 135 -0.41 6.43 -11.71
CA GLU A 135 -0.37 6.78 -10.27
C GLU A 135 -1.59 6.30 -9.46
N ASN A 136 -2.66 5.94 -10.15
CA ASN A 136 -3.92 5.38 -9.68
C ASN A 136 -3.86 3.88 -9.30
N GLU A 137 -2.83 3.13 -9.70
CA GLU A 137 -2.71 1.70 -9.36
C GLU A 137 -2.40 1.47 -7.87
N ASP A 138 -1.63 2.39 -7.27
CA ASP A 138 -1.32 2.37 -5.84
C ASP A 138 -2.56 2.66 -4.97
N VAL A 139 -3.36 3.64 -5.39
CA VAL A 139 -4.61 4.00 -4.72
C VAL A 139 -5.63 2.85 -4.84
N ALA A 140 -5.75 2.24 -6.02
CA ALA A 140 -6.64 1.09 -6.22
C ALA A 140 -6.25 -0.11 -5.34
N THR A 141 -4.95 -0.39 -5.23
CA THR A 141 -4.42 -1.47 -4.41
C THR A 141 -4.69 -1.23 -2.92
N GLN A 142 -4.44 0.00 -2.45
CA GLN A 142 -4.71 0.39 -1.07
C GLN A 142 -6.21 0.29 -0.73
N VAL A 143 -7.08 0.71 -1.64
CA VAL A 143 -8.53 0.62 -1.48
C VAL A 143 -9.01 -0.83 -1.47
N ALA A 144 -8.44 -1.69 -2.32
CA ALA A 144 -8.73 -3.13 -2.32
C ALA A 144 -8.33 -3.78 -0.99
N PHE A 145 -7.19 -3.38 -0.42
CA PHE A 145 -6.76 -3.84 0.91
C PHE A 145 -7.73 -3.41 2.02
N LEU A 146 -8.12 -2.13 2.04
CA LEU A 146 -9.10 -1.60 3.02
C LEU A 146 -10.46 -2.30 2.90
N GLN A 147 -10.88 -2.62 1.68
CA GLN A 147 -12.07 -3.42 1.44
C GLN A 147 -11.91 -4.86 1.97
N GLY A 148 -10.76 -5.48 1.74
CA GLY A 148 -10.43 -6.81 2.27
C GLY A 148 -10.55 -6.86 3.79
N LEU A 149 -10.05 -5.85 4.51
CA LEU A 149 -10.18 -5.73 5.96
C LEU A 149 -11.65 -5.68 6.43
N LEU A 150 -12.53 -5.07 5.63
CA LEU A 150 -13.95 -4.96 5.94
C LEU A 150 -14.75 -6.25 5.62
N ASP A 151 -14.39 -6.95 4.54
CA ASP A 151 -15.09 -8.15 4.08
C ASP A 151 -14.66 -9.43 4.83
N GLN A 152 -13.49 -9.45 5.47
CA GLN A 152 -12.98 -10.60 6.23
C GLN A 152 -13.88 -11.08 7.37
N ASN A 153 -14.71 -10.21 7.93
CA ASN A 153 -15.61 -10.59 9.02
C ASN A 153 -16.90 -11.28 8.52
N GLY A 154 -17.04 -11.54 7.21
CA GLY A 154 -18.21 -12.16 6.57
C GLY A 154 -19.50 -11.31 6.62
N ASN A 155 -19.56 -10.37 7.56
CA ASN A 155 -20.63 -9.41 7.75
C ASN A 155 -20.04 -8.05 8.10
N VAL A 156 -19.96 -7.18 7.10
CA VAL A 156 -19.47 -5.79 7.20
C VAL A 156 -20.20 -4.97 8.30
N LYS A 157 -21.38 -5.43 8.75
CA LYS A 157 -22.17 -4.81 9.82
C LYS A 157 -21.65 -5.09 11.23
N ASN A 158 -20.84 -6.13 11.39
CA ASN A 158 -20.31 -6.62 12.67
C ASN A 158 -18.81 -6.31 12.84
N VAL A 159 -18.21 -5.61 11.89
CA VAL A 159 -16.82 -5.16 11.98
C VAL A 159 -16.65 -4.26 13.21
N SER A 160 -15.48 -4.25 13.85
CA SER A 160 -15.27 -3.38 15.01
C SER A 160 -15.47 -1.90 14.62
N ALA A 161 -16.13 -1.14 15.49
CA ALA A 161 -16.40 0.28 15.23
C ALA A 161 -15.10 1.09 15.02
N ALA A 162 -14.02 0.72 15.71
CA ALA A 162 -12.70 1.32 15.54
C ALA A 162 -12.13 1.07 14.13
N LEU A 163 -12.15 -0.18 13.66
CA LEU A 163 -11.68 -0.52 12.31
C LEU A 163 -12.53 0.17 11.24
N ALA A 164 -13.85 0.12 11.37
CA ALA A 164 -14.75 0.77 10.42
C ALA A 164 -14.52 2.29 10.35
N THR A 165 -14.31 2.94 11.51
CA THR A 165 -14.02 4.38 11.58
C THR A 165 -12.67 4.70 10.95
N HIS A 166 -11.64 3.90 11.22
CA HIS A 166 -10.33 4.08 10.60
C HIS A 166 -10.40 3.96 9.08
N VAL A 167 -11.03 2.91 8.55
CA VAL A 167 -11.18 2.71 7.10
C VAL A 167 -11.97 3.85 6.45
N LEU A 168 -13.08 4.28 7.06
CA LEU A 168 -13.88 5.40 6.54
C LEU A 168 -13.10 6.73 6.53
N SER A 169 -12.31 6.99 7.57
CA SER A 169 -11.47 8.19 7.64
C SER A 169 -10.37 8.17 6.58
N THR A 170 -9.70 7.02 6.41
CA THR A 170 -8.66 6.85 5.40
C THR A 170 -9.23 7.04 4.00
N LEU A 171 -10.37 6.40 3.68
CA LEU A 171 -11.04 6.57 2.38
C LEU A 171 -11.53 8.01 2.14
N ALA A 172 -11.91 8.74 3.18
CA ALA A 172 -12.34 10.13 3.06
C ALA A 172 -11.20 11.10 2.71
N GLY A 173 -9.96 10.76 3.11
CA GLY A 173 -8.74 11.52 2.82
C GLY A 173 -8.06 11.16 1.50
N MET A 174 -8.52 10.12 0.81
CA MET A 174 -7.95 9.70 -0.49
C MET A 174 -8.70 10.35 -1.67
N VAL A 175 -7.96 10.68 -2.73
CA VAL A 175 -8.54 11.10 -4.02
C VAL A 175 -8.97 9.85 -4.78
N LEU A 176 -10.25 9.50 -4.66
CA LEU A 176 -10.83 8.32 -5.32
C LEU A 176 -11.47 8.73 -6.65
N THR A 177 -11.11 8.06 -7.73
CA THR A 177 -11.74 8.24 -9.04
C THR A 177 -12.86 7.23 -9.26
N VAL A 178 -13.77 7.52 -10.21
CA VAL A 178 -14.87 6.61 -10.58
C VAL A 178 -14.36 5.21 -10.94
N ASP A 179 -13.23 5.13 -11.64
CA ASP A 179 -12.64 3.86 -12.06
C ASP A 179 -12.17 3.03 -10.87
N ILE A 180 -11.58 3.66 -9.85
CA ILE A 180 -11.15 2.99 -8.62
C ILE A 180 -12.36 2.45 -7.84
N LEU A 181 -13.44 3.22 -7.73
CA LEU A 181 -14.66 2.74 -7.08
C LEU A 181 -15.27 1.53 -7.80
N LYS A 182 -15.23 1.54 -9.15
CA LYS A 182 -15.77 0.46 -9.98
C LYS A 182 -14.89 -0.80 -9.95
N SER A 183 -13.57 -0.64 -10.04
CA SER A 183 -12.61 -1.75 -10.10
C SER A 183 -12.49 -2.48 -8.76
N THR A 184 -12.44 -1.75 -7.65
CA THR A 184 -12.33 -2.34 -6.30
C THR A 184 -13.68 -2.87 -5.82
N GLY A 185 -14.77 -2.14 -6.11
CA GLY A 185 -16.08 -2.45 -5.57
C GLY A 185 -16.29 -1.96 -4.13
N VAL A 186 -15.36 -1.16 -3.59
CA VAL A 186 -15.41 -0.60 -2.22
C VAL A 186 -16.72 0.14 -1.94
N GLY A 187 -17.32 0.78 -2.96
CA GLY A 187 -18.60 1.46 -2.85
C GLY A 187 -19.74 0.55 -2.38
N ARG A 188 -19.73 -0.74 -2.75
CA ARG A 188 -20.74 -1.71 -2.28
C ARG A 188 -20.53 -2.02 -0.79
N THR A 189 -19.27 -2.19 -0.38
CA THR A 189 -18.89 -2.50 1.00
C THR A 189 -19.21 -1.32 1.93
N ILE A 190 -18.88 -0.08 1.54
CA ILE A 190 -19.28 1.12 2.30
C ILE A 190 -20.79 1.30 2.34
N ASN A 191 -21.52 0.96 1.27
CA ASN A 191 -22.98 1.01 1.30
C ASN A 191 -23.59 0.00 2.28
N LYS A 192 -22.94 -1.14 2.54
CA LYS A 192 -23.31 -2.08 3.62
C LYS A 192 -23.03 -1.50 5.02
N LEU A 193 -21.91 -0.79 5.19
CA LEU A 193 -21.55 -0.10 6.45
C LEU A 193 -22.55 0.96 6.90
N ARG A 194 -23.40 1.46 6.01
CA ARG A 194 -24.52 2.35 6.39
C ARG A 194 -25.54 1.70 7.32
N LYS A 195 -25.53 0.36 7.42
CA LYS A 195 -26.39 -0.43 8.32
C LYS A 195 -25.61 -0.99 9.52
N HIS A 196 -24.45 -0.42 9.82
CA HIS A 196 -23.62 -0.84 10.95
C HIS A 196 -24.30 -0.56 12.30
N ALA A 197 -24.04 -1.38 13.32
CA ALA A 197 -24.68 -1.27 14.64
C ALA A 197 -24.38 0.08 15.33
N THR A 198 -23.18 0.61 15.13
CA THR A 198 -22.77 1.92 15.65
C THR A 198 -23.27 3.07 14.75
N ALA A 199 -24.12 3.94 15.30
CA ALA A 199 -24.71 5.08 14.57
C ALA A 199 -23.67 6.07 14.00
N SER A 200 -22.55 6.29 14.71
CA SER A 200 -21.43 7.12 14.24
C SER A 200 -20.87 6.59 12.91
N VAL A 201 -20.55 5.30 12.84
CA VAL A 201 -20.01 4.63 11.64
C VAL A 201 -21.01 4.70 10.49
N ALA A 202 -22.29 4.42 10.75
CA ALA A 202 -23.34 4.48 9.74
C ALA A 202 -23.51 5.89 9.15
N LYS A 203 -23.39 6.94 9.99
CA LYS A 203 -23.46 8.34 9.56
C LYS A 203 -22.25 8.70 8.70
N SER A 204 -21.03 8.37 9.14
CA SER A 204 -19.80 8.62 8.37
C SER A 204 -19.80 7.90 7.03
N ALA A 205 -20.24 6.64 6.97
CA ALA A 205 -20.40 5.89 5.73
C ALA A 205 -21.42 6.55 4.79
N THR A 206 -22.53 7.08 5.32
CA THR A 206 -23.53 7.78 4.51
C THR A 206 -22.98 9.10 3.96
N GLN A 207 -22.23 9.86 4.76
CA GLN A 207 -21.58 11.10 4.33
C GLN A 207 -20.55 10.84 3.24
N LEU A 208 -19.74 9.79 3.38
CA LEU A 208 -18.72 9.43 2.39
C LEU A 208 -19.34 9.06 1.03
N VAL A 209 -20.42 8.26 1.04
CA VAL A 209 -21.15 7.92 -0.20
C VAL A 209 -21.80 9.16 -0.82
N ALA A 210 -22.35 10.06 -0.01
CA ALA A 210 -22.92 11.32 -0.51
C ALA A 210 -21.85 12.22 -1.13
N LYS A 211 -20.66 12.29 -0.52
CA LYS A 211 -19.50 13.02 -1.06
C LYS A 211 -19.08 12.45 -2.42
N TRP A 212 -18.88 11.13 -2.52
CA TRP A 212 -18.54 10.49 -3.80
C TRP A 212 -19.61 10.72 -4.87
N LYS A 213 -20.89 10.70 -4.51
CA LYS A 213 -21.98 11.01 -5.45
C LYS A 213 -22.02 12.47 -5.91
N LYS A 214 -21.44 13.40 -5.15
CA LYS A 214 -21.39 14.81 -5.51
C LYS A 214 -20.14 15.13 -6.32
N ASP A 215 -19.02 14.51 -5.97
CA ASP A 215 -17.71 14.84 -6.55
C ASP A 215 -17.41 14.01 -7.80
N LEU A 216 -18.07 12.86 -8.00
CA LEU A 216 -17.74 11.88 -9.05
C LEU A 216 -18.92 11.52 -9.98
N LEU A 217 -20.11 12.06 -9.75
CA LEU A 217 -21.35 11.84 -10.51
C LEU A 217 -21.99 13.19 -10.85
#